data_AF-A0A0C2VFR9-F1
#
_entry.id   AF-A0A0C2VFR9-F1
#
_cell.length_a   1.000
_cell.length_b   1.000
_cell.length_c   1.000
_cell.angle_alpha   90.00
_cell.angle_beta   90.00
_cell.angle_gamma   90.00
#
_symmetry.space_group_name_H-M   'P 1'
#
loop_
_entity.id
_entity.type
_entity.pdbx_description
1 polymer ?
#
loop_
_entity_poly.entity_id
_entity_poly.type
_entity_poly.pdbx_seq_one_letter_code
_entity_poly.pdbx_strand_id
1 'polypeptide(L)' 'MFSVWFIGILTVLSVFFALKLKKKLLFTPLIAVAALLVVEIAKVPMPFWDTVTFIFDLRG' A
#
# COMPACT_ATOMS: atom_id res chain seq x y z
N MET A 1 21.32 -12.18 -8.05
CA MET A 1 21.91 -10.82 -8.09
C MET A 1 20.83 -9.72 -8.14
N PHE A 2 19.75 -9.90 -8.91
CA PHE A 2 18.62 -8.93 -8.99
C PHE A 2 17.96 -8.61 -7.63
N SER A 3 17.76 -9.61 -6.77
CA SER A 3 17.07 -9.43 -5.47
C SER A 3 17.81 -8.50 -4.50
N VAL A 4 19.15 -8.46 -4.55
CA VAL A 4 19.96 -7.62 -3.65
C VAL A 4 19.82 -6.14 -4.00
N TRP A 5 19.83 -5.83 -5.30
CA TRP A 5 19.60 -4.47 -5.79
C TRP A 5 18.18 -3.98 -5.50
N PHE A 6 17.18 -4.86 -5.65
CA PHE A 6 15.79 -4.54 -5.33
C PHE A 6 15.62 -4.17 -3.84
N ILE A 7 16.14 -5.00 -2.94
CA ILE A 7 16.06 -4.76 -1.49
C ILE A 7 16.86 -3.50 -1.10
N GLY A 8 18.04 -3.29 -1.70
CA GLY A 8 18.85 -2.10 -1.48
C GLY A 8 18.09 -0.81 -1.81
N ILE A 9 17.45 -0.75 -2.97
CA ILE A 9 16.66 0.42 -3.41
C ILE A 9 15.46 0.65 -2.47
N LEU A 10 14.77 -0.43 -2.09
CA LEU A 10 13.62 -0.38 -1.18
C LEU A 10 14.00 0.20 0.19
N THR A 11 15.18 -0.16 0.69
CA THR A 11 15.71 0.30 1.98
C THR A 11 16.06 1.79 1.92
N VAL A 12 16.73 2.23 0.86
CA VAL A 12 17.07 3.65 0.65
C VAL A 12 15.81 4.50 0.56
N LEU A 13 14.81 4.06 -0.21
CA LEU A 13 13.53 4.76 -0.32
C LEU A 13 12.81 4.83 1.03
N SER A 14 12.75 3.73 1.78
CA SER A 14 12.13 3.69 3.11
C SER A 14 12.77 4.70 4.06
N VAL A 15 14.10 4.75 4.14
CA VAL A 15 14.84 5.69 5.00
C VAL A 15 14.63 7.13 4.53
N PHE A 16 14.68 7.38 3.21
CA PHE A 16 14.45 8.71 2.65
C PHE A 16 13.05 9.24 2.97
N PHE A 17 12.02 8.41 2.78
CA PHE A 17 10.64 8.77 3.14
C PHE A 17 10.48 8.98 4.64
N ALA A 18 11.08 8.12 5.47
CA ALA A 18 11.04 8.25 6.92
C ALA A 18 11.68 9.57 7.41
N LEU A 19 12.78 10.01 6.78
CA LEU A 19 13.45 11.28 7.11
C LEU A 19 12.68 12.49 6.59
N LYS A 20 12.11 12.41 5.39
CA LYS A 20 11.32 13.50 4.77
C LYS A 20 9.96 13.71 5.45
N LEU A 21 9.36 12.65 6.00
CA LEU A 21 8.06 12.68 6.67
C LEU A 21 8.13 13.06 8.16
N LYS A 22 9.31 13.33 8.73
CA LYS A 22 9.48 13.65 10.17
C LYS A 22 8.61 14.82 10.69
N LYS A 23 8.22 15.79 9.86
CA LYS A 23 7.31 16.89 10.25
C LYS A 23 5.82 16.57 10.09
N LYS A 24 5.46 15.44 9.46
CA LYS A 24 4.08 14.98 9.22
C LYS A 24 3.74 13.75 10.07
N LEU A 25 4.28 13.67 11.28
CA LEU A 25 4.12 12.52 12.18
C LEU A 25 2.65 12.19 12.51
N LEU A 26 1.75 13.18 12.41
CA LEU A 26 0.30 13.00 12.59
C LEU A 26 -0.34 12.17 11.47
N PHE A 27 0.23 12.17 10.25
CA PHE A 27 -0.27 11.42 9.11
C PHE A 27 0.40 10.05 8.95
N THR A 28 1.43 9.74 9.73
CA THR A 28 2.09 8.43 9.73
C THR A 28 1.12 7.26 9.96
N PRO A 29 0.22 7.29 10.98
CA PRO A 29 -0.75 6.21 11.14
C PRO A 29 -1.73 6.12 9.95
N LEU A 30 -2.14 7.26 9.39
CA LEU A 30 -3.06 7.30 8.25
C LEU A 30 -2.41 6.71 6.98
N ILE A 31 -1.15 7.05 6.71
CA ILE A 31 -0.39 6.53 5.57
C ILE A 31 -0.12 5.03 5.75
N ALA A 32 0.17 4.58 6.98
CA ALA A 32 0.36 3.16 7.27
C ALA A 32 -0.92 2.35 7.01
N VAL A 33 -2.07 2.86 7.47
CA VAL A 33 -3.38 2.23 7.21
C VAL A 33 -3.70 2.25 5.72
N ALA A 34 -3.50 3.37 5.03
CA ALA A 34 -3.75 3.48 3.59
C ALA A 34 -2.86 2.53 2.77
N ALA A 35 -1.58 2.40 3.11
CA ALA A 35 -0.67 1.46 2.47
C ALA A 35 -1.08 0.00 2.72
N LEU A 36 -1.50 -0.33 3.95
CA LEU A 36 -2.02 -1.66 4.26
C LEU A 36 -3.30 -1.96 3.46
N LEU A 37 -4.23 -1.01 3.36
CA LEU A 37 -5.44 -1.18 2.56
C LEU A 37 -5.13 -1.44 1.08
N VAL A 38 -4.18 -0.70 0.50
CA VAL A 38 -3.76 -0.92 -0.90
C VAL A 38 -3.14 -2.30 -1.08
N VAL A 39 -2.28 -2.72 -0.15
CA VAL A 39 -1.67 -4.06 -0.18
C VAL A 39 -2.74 -5.14 -0.07
N GLU A 40 -3.72 -4.97 0.81
CA GLU A 40 -4.77 -5.97 1.01
C GLU A 40 -5.72 -6.04 -0.19
N ILE A 41 -6.09 -4.89 -0.79
CA ILE A 41 -6.84 -4.85 -2.05
C ILE A 41 -6.07 -5.54 -3.18
N ALA A 42 -4.74 -5.34 -3.25
CA ALA A 42 -3.90 -5.98 -4.26
C ALA A 42 -3.71 -7.50 -4.05
N LYS A 43 -3.91 -8.00 -2.82
CA LYS A 43 -3.84 -9.44 -2.50
C LYS A 43 -5.14 -10.18 -2.80
N VAL A 44 -6.27 -9.49 -2.94
CA VAL A 44 -7.52 -10.14 -3.30
C VAL A 44 -7.40 -10.61 -4.76
N PRO A 45 -7.51 -11.92 -5.04
CA PRO A 45 -7.39 -12.46 -6.40
C PRO A 45 -8.56 -12.06 -7.32
N MET A 46 -9.59 -11.42 -6.75
CA MET A 46 -10.75 -10.88 -7.47
C MET A 46 -10.56 -9.37 -7.73
N PRO A 47 -10.88 -8.88 -8.95
CA PRO A 47 -10.95 -7.45 -9.26
C PRO A 47 -11.75 -6.68 -8.20
N PHE A 48 -11.26 -5.50 -7.81
CA PHE A 48 -11.92 -4.63 -6.81
C PHE A 48 -13.41 -4.40 -7.14
N TRP A 49 -13.72 -4.19 -8.43
CA TRP A 49 -15.09 -4.01 -8.92
C TRP A 49 -15.97 -5.24 -8.74
N ASP A 50 -15.43 -6.45 -8.88
CA ASP A 50 -16.20 -7.69 -8.65
C ASP A 50 -16.55 -7.83 -7.17
N THR A 51 -15.66 -7.40 -6.28
CA THR A 51 -15.90 -7.40 -4.84
C THR A 51 -16.96 -6.35 -4.45
N VAL A 52 -16.91 -5.14 -5.03
CA VAL A 52 -17.92 -4.10 -4.80
C VAL A 52 -19.28 -4.54 -5.32
N THR A 53 -19.35 -5.12 -6.52
CA THR A 53 -20.59 -5.65 -7.09
C THR A 53 -21.17 -6.79 -6.25
N PHE A 54 -20.31 -7.67 -5.70
CA PHE A 54 -20.74 -8.76 -4.82
C PHE A 54 -21.25 -8.27 -3.46
N ILE A 55 -20.53 -7.35 -2.79
CA ILE A 55 -20.92 -6.84 -1.45
C ILE A 55 -22.20 -6.02 -1.53
N PHE A 56 -22.34 -5.19 -2.56
CA PHE A 56 -23.47 -4.26 -2.70
C PHE A 56 -24.59 -4.81 -3.59
N ASP A 57 -24.50 -6.07 -4.03
CA ASP A 57 -25.43 -6.73 -4.99
C ASP A 57 -25.83 -5.82 -6.15
N LEU A 58 -24.83 -5.14 -6.74
CA LEU A 58 -25.02 -4.21 -7.85
C LEU A 58 -25.21 -4.99 -9.16
N ARG A 59 -26.29 -5.76 -9.25
CA ARG A 59 -26.71 -6.41 -10.50
C ARG A 59 -27.36 -5.37 -11.41
N GLY A 60 -26.63 -5.00 -12.47
CA GLY A 60 -27.10 -4.26 -13.64
C GLY A 60 -26.71 -5.00 -14.90
#